data_AF-A0A7V8SXF8-F1
#
_entry.id   AF-A0A7V8SXF8-F1
#
_cell.length_a   1.000
_cell.length_b   1.000
_cell.length_c   1.000
_cell.angle_alpha   90.00
_cell.angle_beta   90.00
_cell.angle_gamma   90.00
#
_symmetry.space_group_name_H-M   'P 1'
#
loop_
_entity.id
_entity.type
_entity.pdbx_description
1 polymer ?
#
loop_
_entity_poly.entity_id
_entity_poly.type
_entity_poly.pdbx_seq_one_letter_code
_entity_poly.pdbx_strand_id
1 'polypeptide(L)' 'MSCLKAEFIVSSASPATFPADRLPEIAFLGRSNVGKSSLLNALTRHRGLAFTSNTPGRTQTINFYRIDDALYLVDLPGYG' A
#
# COMPACT_ATOMS: atom_id res chain seq x y z
N MET A 1 -13.39 -21.85 0.32
CA MET A 1 -12.19 -21.04 0.55
C MET A 1 -12.57 -19.60 0.30
N SER A 2 -12.68 -18.77 1.34
CA SER A 2 -12.89 -17.33 1.16
C SER A 2 -11.61 -16.73 0.60
N CYS A 3 -11.65 -16.21 -0.62
CA CYS A 3 -10.54 -15.47 -1.20
C CYS A 3 -10.48 -14.10 -0.51
N LEU A 4 -9.32 -13.76 0.07
CA LEU A 4 -9.08 -12.39 0.57
C LEU A 4 -9.13 -11.44 -0.63
N LYS A 5 -10.02 -10.46 -0.61
CA LYS A 5 -10.17 -9.47 -1.66
C LYS A 5 -9.24 -8.30 -1.37
N ALA A 6 -8.26 -8.09 -2.24
CA ALA A 6 -7.32 -6.98 -2.12
C ALA A 6 -7.31 -6.17 -3.44
N GLU A 7 -7.55 -4.87 -3.35
CA GLU A 7 -7.67 -3.97 -4.50
C GLU A 7 -6.75 -2.77 -4.33
N PHE A 8 -5.98 -2.43 -5.36
CA PHE A 8 -5.29 -1.14 -5.43
C PHE A 8 -6.31 -0.05 -5.77
N ILE A 9 -6.42 0.97 -4.92
CA ILE A 9 -7.40 2.04 -5.08
C ILE A 9 -6.77 3.29 -5.70
N VAL A 10 -5.69 3.80 -5.10
CA VAL A 10 -5.04 5.03 -5.56
C VAL A 10 -3.59 5.09 -5.12
N SER A 11 -2.76 5.71 -5.97
CA SER A 11 -1.43 6.20 -5.62
C SER A 11 -1.48 7.72 -5.67
N SER A 12 -1.27 8.39 -4.53
CA SER A 12 -1.50 9.81 -4.40
C SER A 12 -0.31 10.56 -3.81
N ALA A 13 0.04 11.70 -4.41
CA ALA A 13 0.98 12.67 -3.84
C ALA A 13 0.27 13.79 -3.03
N SER A 14 -1.07 13.80 -2.98
CA SER A 14 -1.86 14.88 -2.38
C SER A 14 -3.08 14.36 -1.62
N PRO A 15 -3.33 14.82 -0.38
CA PRO A 15 -4.48 14.41 0.43
C PRO A 15 -5.84 14.56 -0.26
N ALA A 16 -5.96 15.46 -1.25
CA ALA A 16 -7.20 15.71 -1.99
C ALA A 16 -7.71 14.49 -2.77
N THR A 17 -6.86 13.50 -3.06
CA THR A 17 -7.24 12.28 -3.79
C THR A 17 -7.24 11.03 -2.92
N PHE A 18 -7.21 11.19 -1.60
CA PHE A 18 -7.34 10.05 -0.68
C PHE A 18 -8.77 9.48 -0.71
N PRO A 19 -8.94 8.18 -0.41
CA PRO A 19 -10.26 7.59 -0.24
C PRO A 19 -11.10 8.36 0.80
N ALA A 20 -12.37 8.60 0.49
CA ALA A 20 -13.26 9.42 1.32
C ALA A 20 -14.22 8.59 2.20
N ASP A 21 -14.22 7.26 2.06
CA ASP A 21 -15.11 6.34 2.77
C ASP A 21 -14.72 6.11 4.24
N ARG A 22 -13.55 6.62 4.68
CA ARG A 22 -13.08 6.65 6.08
C ARG A 22 -13.02 5.27 6.73
N LEU A 23 -12.74 4.23 5.96
CA LEU A 23 -12.44 2.92 6.51
C LEU A 23 -11.15 2.98 7.37
N PRO A 24 -10.99 2.10 8.38
CA PRO A 24 -9.76 2.03 9.17
C PRO A 24 -8.51 1.86 8.29
N GLU A 25 -7.41 2.52 8.66
CA GLU A 25 -6.16 2.51 7.89
C GLU A 25 -5.00 1.97 8.72
N ILE A 26 -4.20 1.08 8.13
CA ILE A 26 -2.94 0.59 8.69
C ILE A 26 -1.80 1.07 7.79
N ALA A 27 -1.04 2.04 8.26
CA ALA A 27 0.07 2.63 7.52
C ALA A 27 1.40 1.91 7.78
N PHE A 28 2.16 1.66 6.70
CA PHE A 28 3.48 1.05 6.74
C PHE A 28 4.54 2.08 6.36
N LEU A 29 5.51 2.31 7.24
CA LEU A 29 6.67 3.17 7.02
C LEU A 29 7.96 2.42 7.31
N GLY A 30 9.01 2.68 6.54
CA GLY A 30 10.30 2.04 6.73
C GLY A 30 11.35 2.60 5.78
N ARG A 31 12.60 2.15 5.92
CA ARG A 31 13.68 2.55 5.01
C ARG A 31 13.40 2.11 3.58
N SER A 32 13.92 2.86 2.60
CA SER A 32 13.98 2.41 1.21
C SER A 32 14.56 1.00 1.13
N ASN A 33 13.94 0.11 0.35
CA ASN A 33 14.36 -1.29 0.17
C ASN A 33 14.37 -2.19 1.43
N VAL A 34 13.71 -1.80 2.53
CA VAL A 34 13.61 -2.65 3.75
C VAL A 34 12.71 -3.89 3.58
N GLY A 35 12.00 -4.03 2.47
CA GLY A 35 11.09 -5.16 2.19
C GLY A 35 9.60 -4.88 2.46
N LYS A 36 9.20 -3.62 2.60
CA LYS A 36 7.81 -3.20 2.87
C LYS A 36 6.81 -3.68 1.80
N SER A 37 7.14 -3.53 0.51
CA SER A 37 6.30 -4.04 -0.58
C SER A 37 6.19 -5.57 -0.58
N SER A 38 7.26 -6.28 -0.16
CA SER A 38 7.23 -7.74 -0.02
C SER A 38 6.30 -8.18 1.11
N LEU A 39 6.30 -7.45 2.24
CA LEU A 39 5.36 -7.67 3.34
C LEU A 39 3.91 -7.45 2.89
N LEU A 40 3.64 -6.35 2.17
CA LEU A 40 2.30 -6.07 1.65
C LEU A 40 1.79 -7.17 0.74
N ASN A 41 2.60 -7.62 -0.24
CA ASN A 41 2.24 -8.74 -1.12
C ASN A 41 1.99 -10.05 -0.35
N ALA A 42 2.72 -10.29 0.75
CA ALA A 42 2.51 -11.45 1.60
C ALA A 42 1.20 -11.37 2.39
N LEU A 43 0.89 -10.20 2.96
CA LEU A 43 -0.35 -9.96 3.71
C LEU A 43 -1.59 -10.05 2.82
N THR A 44 -1.54 -9.50 1.61
CA THR A 44 -2.67 -9.52 0.68
C THR A 44 -2.81 -10.84 -0.08
N ARG A 45 -1.85 -11.76 0.07
CA ARG A 45 -1.75 -13.01 -0.71
C ARG A 45 -1.81 -12.78 -2.23
N HIS A 46 -1.51 -11.56 -2.68
CA HIS A 46 -1.58 -11.15 -4.07
C HIS A 46 -0.17 -10.75 -4.52
N ARG A 47 0.49 -11.62 -5.29
CA ARG A 47 1.80 -11.30 -5.85
C ARG A 47 1.68 -10.12 -6.82
N GLY A 48 2.50 -9.09 -6.61
CA GLY A 48 2.59 -7.93 -7.49
C GLY A 48 1.54 -6.84 -7.28
N LEU A 49 0.74 -6.90 -6.20
CA LEU A 49 -0.18 -5.81 -5.85
C LEU A 49 0.58 -4.57 -5.38
N ALA A 50 1.56 -4.76 -4.50
CA ALA A 50 2.49 -3.73 -4.08
C ALA A 50 3.75 -3.77 -4.96
N PHE A 51 4.08 -2.64 -5.58
CA PHE A 51 5.25 -2.52 -6.45
C PHE A 51 6.55 -2.65 -5.64
N THR A 52 7.34 -3.67 -5.95
CA THR A 52 8.71 -3.86 -5.45
C THR A 52 9.66 -3.15 -6.41
N SER A 53 9.95 -1.87 -6.18
CA SER A 53 11.00 -1.17 -6.94
C SER A 53 12.33 -1.23 -6.19
N ASN A 54 13.41 -1.61 -6.89
CA ASN A 54 14.77 -1.58 -6.35
C ASN A 54 15.45 -0.21 -6.52
N THR A 55 14.83 0.74 -7.22
CA THR A 55 15.38 2.08 -7.46
C THR A 55 14.97 3.04 -6.34
N PRO A 56 15.90 3.50 -5.49
CA PRO A 56 15.60 4.45 -4.41
C PRO A 56 15.04 5.77 -4.95
N GLY A 57 14.16 6.43 -4.18
CA GLY A 57 13.77 7.82 -4.43
C GLY A 57 12.68 8.09 -5.47
N ARG A 58 12.03 7.06 -6.05
CA ARG A 58 11.01 7.28 -7.09
C ARG A 58 9.57 7.37 -6.58
N THR A 59 9.28 6.96 -5.35
CA THR A 59 7.91 6.98 -4.81
C THR A 59 7.78 8.11 -3.79
N GLN A 60 7.24 9.26 -4.22
CA GLN A 60 6.75 10.33 -3.34
C GLN A 60 5.24 10.19 -3.05
N THR A 61 4.62 9.13 -3.57
CA THR A 61 3.19 8.88 -3.46
C THR A 61 2.88 7.88 -2.36
N ILE A 62 1.71 8.05 -1.74
CA ILE A 62 1.11 7.15 -0.77
C ILE A 62 0.16 6.22 -1.53
N ASN A 63 0.30 4.90 -1.35
CA ASN A 63 -0.56 3.92 -2.02
C ASN A 63 -1.60 3.36 -1.06
N PHE A 64 -2.84 3.25 -1.51
CA PHE A 64 -3.95 2.70 -0.73
C PHE A 64 -4.41 1.36 -1.33
N TYR A 65 -4.44 0.33 -0.50
CA TYR A 65 -4.92 -1.00 -0.85
C TYR A 65 -6.13 -1.35 0.02
N ARG A 66 -7.30 -1.51 -0.59
CA ARG A 66 -8.53 -1.88 0.13
C ARG A 66 -8.59 -3.39 0.32
N ILE A 67 -8.81 -3.82 1.56
CA ILE A 67 -8.89 -5.24 1.94
C ILE A 67 -10.31 -5.55 2.40
N ASP A 68 -10.94 -6.53 1.76
CA ASP A 68 -12.28 -7.05 2.05
C ASP A 68 -13.36 -5.97 2.23
N ASP A 69 -13.22 -4.85 1.51
CA ASP A 69 -14.10 -3.68 1.63
C ASP A 69 -14.22 -3.14 3.09
N ALA A 70 -13.27 -3.48 3.97
CA ALA A 70 -13.34 -3.27 5.41
C ALA A 70 -12.23 -2.36 5.96
N LEU A 71 -11.05 -2.33 5.34
CA LEU A 71 -9.92 -1.50 5.77
C LEU A 71 -8.97 -1.16 4.61
N TYR A 72 -8.06 -0.23 4.87
CA TYR A 72 -6.92 0.08 4.01
C TYR A 72 -5.60 -0.37 4.60
N LEU A 73 -4.77 -1.02 3.79
CA LEU A 73 -3.33 -1.03 3.98
C LEU A 73 -2.75 0.17 3.22
N VAL A 74 -2.00 1.01 3.91
CA VAL A 74 -1.46 2.26 3.36
C VAL A 74 0.06 2.15 3.28
N ASP A 75 0.59 2.24 2.06
CA ASP A 75 2.01 2.17 1.81
C ASP A 75 2.61 3.57 1.74
N LEU A 76 3.36 3.95 2.76
CA LEU A 76 4.03 5.24 2.81
C LEU A 76 5.37 5.17 2.06
N PRO A 77 5.83 6.30 1.48
CA PRO A 77 7.12 6.38 0.84
C PRO A 77 8.24 6.03 1.84
N GLY A 78 9.21 5.26 1.38
CA GLY A 78 10.36 4.88 2.21
C GLY A 78 11.25 6.09 2.49
N TYR A 79 11.88 6.11 3.67
CA TYR A 79 12.87 7.14 4.02
C TYR A 79 14.30 6.63 3.85
N GLY A 80 15.25 7.57 3.70
CA GLY A 80 16.67 7.26 3.54
C GLY A 80 17.04 6.93 2.09
#